data_AF-L7U1I1-F1
#
_entry.id   AF-L7U1I1-F1
#
_cell.length_a   1.000
_cell.length_b   1.000
_cell.length_c   1.000
_cell.angle_alpha   90.00
_cell.angle_beta   90.00
_cell.angle_gamma   90.00
#
_symmetry.space_group_name_H-M   'P 1'
#
loop_
_entity.id
_entity.type
_entity.pdbx_description
1 polymer ?
#
loop_
_entity_poly.entity_id
_entity_poly.type
_entity_poly.pdbx_seq_one_letter_code
_entity_poly.pdbx_strand_id
1 'polypeptide(L)'
;MTRLLPAILLLAVLGSACSASLRGRADKLAREGRFVEAATLYDDLVQQSPHEKELVTERDGLRGRALDQLLGNARRFRLQGVDEKAEEDLLQFLDRRAQWNSKLNGGLESSLLEEMEGTHEHLRRTISTPASQGLALTADQMLTRKQKLLAHREMAVIQREMSAVVLQSGRDVCKRLRDVSSEDAPHWRELVSRYCRRWREFAPEPPAAVELLSVPTWTGDVDGLDSAQMELLRGRLTRVFESSPWFSASARHHPEMSLAGRFESRRDSRSVSLTAPYSEQVPYTDHEDRTETISEPYSEEEEYTDDEGKKRKRTVTKTRTYTRTITVPVTRYREVSRTFEYHALRLSVDHQLTVSSSGVLDSQRGPLATVFQDHLSDSSYEHDVSFGPGNVHPRRAQLVDPEPWLEQRVEQLVQRFAQGLREHWRESYCTTPARTLDEAARCARAGTALPTPAYQVLGEVLGDDAAHVPSLFATP
;
A
#
# COMPACT_ATOMS: atom_id res chain seq x y z
N MET A 1 -15.45 -50.95 41.27
CA MET A 1 -15.21 -49.82 42.20
C MET A 1 -13.75 -49.87 42.62
N THR A 2 -12.89 -49.09 41.96
CA THR A 2 -11.48 -48.90 42.37
C THR A 2 -11.02 -47.55 41.82
N ARG A 3 -10.45 -46.75 42.72
CA ARG A 3 -10.08 -45.34 42.58
C ARG A 3 -8.71 -45.20 41.88
N LEU A 4 -8.57 -44.20 41.01
CA LEU A 4 -7.28 -43.59 40.66
C LEU A 4 -7.46 -42.07 40.50
N LEU A 5 -6.69 -41.33 41.30
CA LEU A 5 -6.52 -39.87 41.37
C LEU A 5 -5.33 -39.46 40.44
N PRO A 6 -5.01 -38.16 40.25
CA PRO A 6 -4.82 -37.54 38.94
C PRO A 6 -3.35 -37.20 38.63
N ALA A 7 -3.01 -37.13 37.33
CA ALA A 7 -1.79 -36.52 36.84
C ALA A 7 -2.11 -35.16 36.20
N ILE A 8 -2.18 -34.12 37.04
CA ILE A 8 -2.04 -32.73 36.66
C ILE A 8 -0.63 -32.32 37.09
N LEU A 9 0.25 -32.04 36.14
CA LEU A 9 1.44 -31.15 36.19
C LEU A 9 2.43 -31.65 35.13
N LEU A 10 2.62 -30.90 34.04
CA LEU A 10 3.84 -30.80 33.19
C LEU A 10 3.48 -30.32 31.78
N LEU A 11 2.94 -29.10 31.65
CA LEU A 11 2.78 -28.41 30.36
C LEU A 11 2.64 -26.91 30.60
N ALA A 12 3.71 -26.26 31.08
CA ALA A 12 3.73 -24.80 31.30
C ALA A 12 5.12 -24.13 31.19
N VAL A 13 6.10 -24.71 30.48
CA VAL A 13 7.49 -24.16 30.46
C VAL A 13 8.04 -23.85 29.05
N LEU A 14 7.27 -23.98 27.98
CA LEU A 14 7.76 -23.69 26.61
C LEU A 14 7.31 -22.34 26.02
N GLY A 15 6.75 -21.43 26.84
CA GLY A 15 6.27 -20.11 26.41
C GLY A 15 7.26 -18.94 26.50
N SER A 16 8.46 -19.11 27.06
CA SER A 16 9.33 -18.00 27.48
C SER A 16 10.51 -17.65 26.56
N ALA A 17 10.72 -18.38 25.45
CA ALA A 17 11.87 -18.12 24.57
C ALA A 17 11.63 -17.00 23.53
N CYS A 18 10.38 -16.68 23.19
CA CYS A 18 10.07 -15.62 22.21
C CYS A 18 10.07 -14.21 22.80
N SER A 19 9.82 -14.05 24.10
CA SER A 19 9.75 -12.74 24.77
C SER A 19 11.14 -12.14 25.03
N ALA A 20 12.16 -12.98 25.28
CA ALA A 20 13.54 -12.53 25.51
C ALA A 20 14.17 -11.87 24.26
N SER A 21 13.84 -12.35 23.06
CA SER A 21 14.35 -11.76 21.80
C SER A 21 13.65 -10.45 21.45
N LEU A 22 12.35 -10.32 21.73
CA LEU A 22 11.58 -9.10 21.53
C LEU A 22 12.02 -7.97 22.46
N ARG A 23 12.17 -8.25 23.76
CA ARG A 23 12.67 -7.27 24.73
C ARG A 23 14.07 -6.78 24.38
N GLY A 24 14.99 -7.69 24.05
CA GLY A 24 16.35 -7.32 23.64
C GLY A 24 16.39 -6.44 22.37
N ARG A 25 15.48 -6.67 21.41
CA ARG A 25 15.33 -5.82 20.23
C ARG A 25 14.77 -4.43 20.59
N ALA A 26 13.77 -4.38 21.45
CA ALA A 26 13.20 -3.11 21.92
C ALA A 26 14.24 -2.26 22.67
N ASP A 27 15.02 -2.88 23.56
CA ASP A 27 16.09 -2.21 24.30
C ASP A 27 17.21 -1.71 23.38
N LYS A 28 17.52 -2.47 22.32
CA LYS A 28 18.47 -2.04 21.29
C LYS A 28 17.97 -0.78 20.58
N LEU A 29 16.71 -0.75 20.14
CA LEU A 29 16.11 0.42 19.50
C LEU A 29 16.10 1.63 20.44
N ALA A 30 15.79 1.43 21.73
CA ALA A 30 15.84 2.48 22.72
C ALA A 30 17.25 3.08 22.87
N ARG A 31 18.30 2.24 22.90
CA ARG A 31 19.70 2.71 22.93
C ARG A 31 20.12 3.47 21.68
N GLU A 32 19.51 3.16 20.54
CA GLU A 32 19.71 3.88 19.27
C GLU A 32 18.89 5.18 19.17
N GLY A 33 18.12 5.54 20.21
CA GLY A 33 17.26 6.74 20.20
C GLY A 33 15.98 6.59 19.36
N ARG A 34 15.60 5.34 19.02
CA ARG A 34 14.39 4.99 18.26
C ARG A 34 13.24 4.67 19.20
N PHE A 35 12.81 5.68 19.97
CA PHE A 35 11.89 5.49 21.10
C PHE A 35 10.47 5.11 20.67
N VAL A 36 9.99 5.57 19.50
CA VAL A 36 8.64 5.22 19.00
C VAL A 36 8.56 3.73 18.66
N GLU A 37 9.55 3.20 17.94
CA GLU A 37 9.61 1.79 17.58
C GLU A 37 9.86 0.91 18.80
N ALA A 38 10.72 1.36 19.72
CA ALA A 38 10.94 0.68 20.99
C ALA A 38 9.63 0.59 21.81
N ALA A 39 8.88 1.69 21.94
CA ALA A 39 7.60 1.71 22.64
C ALA A 39 6.58 0.77 22.01
N THR A 40 6.56 0.65 20.68
CA THR A 40 5.67 -0.27 19.95
C THR A 40 5.97 -1.72 20.29
N LEU A 41 7.25 -2.12 20.33
CA LEU A 41 7.62 -3.49 20.73
C LEU A 41 7.30 -3.75 22.20
N TYR A 42 7.42 -2.74 23.07
CA TYR A 42 7.01 -2.84 24.47
C TYR A 42 5.48 -2.93 24.63
N ASP A 43 4.69 -2.37 23.72
CA ASP A 43 3.24 -2.60 23.69
C ASP A 43 2.89 -4.08 23.47
N ASP A 44 3.57 -4.74 22.52
CA ASP A 44 3.38 -6.18 22.28
C ASP A 44 3.78 -7.01 23.51
N LEU A 45 4.87 -6.64 24.19
CA LEU A 45 5.33 -7.31 25.41
C LEU A 45 4.34 -7.13 26.57
N VAL A 46 3.81 -5.91 26.77
CA VAL A 46 2.79 -5.65 27.80
C VAL A 46 1.48 -6.37 27.47
N GLN A 47 1.11 -6.51 26.19
CA GLN A 47 -0.06 -7.30 25.80
C GLN A 47 0.09 -8.78 26.15
N GLN A 48 1.30 -9.34 25.99
CA GLN A 48 1.60 -10.73 26.38
C GLN A 48 1.68 -10.91 27.89
N SER A 49 2.09 -9.88 28.64
CA SER A 49 2.26 -9.95 30.11
C SER A 49 1.73 -8.69 30.81
N PRO A 50 0.40 -8.50 30.90
CA PRO A 50 -0.21 -7.24 31.36
C PRO A 50 0.05 -6.88 32.82
N HIS A 51 0.44 -7.86 33.65
CA HIS A 51 0.65 -7.68 35.09
C HIS A 51 2.12 -7.42 35.46
N GLU A 52 3.03 -7.46 34.49
CA GLU A 52 4.46 -7.20 34.72
C GLU A 52 4.71 -5.68 34.81
N LYS A 53 4.79 -5.16 36.04
CA LYS A 53 4.92 -3.71 36.31
C LYS A 53 6.16 -3.09 35.67
N GLU A 54 7.25 -3.84 35.53
CA GLU A 54 8.48 -3.36 34.91
C GLU A 54 8.27 -3.05 33.42
N LEU A 55 7.59 -3.92 32.68
CA LEU A 55 7.30 -3.71 31.26
C LEU A 55 6.40 -2.50 31.04
N VAL A 56 5.39 -2.32 31.89
CA VAL A 56 4.50 -1.15 31.84
C VAL A 56 5.29 0.14 32.10
N THR A 57 6.17 0.12 33.11
CA THR A 57 6.99 1.29 33.48
C THR A 57 7.97 1.66 32.38
N GLU A 58 8.67 0.67 31.81
CA GLU A 58 9.63 0.92 30.73
C GLU A 58 8.92 1.39 29.46
N ARG A 59 7.78 0.79 29.10
CA ARG A 59 6.94 1.24 28.00
C ARG A 59 6.55 2.71 28.17
N ASP A 60 6.00 3.06 29.33
CA ASP A 60 5.52 4.43 29.58
C ASP A 60 6.69 5.43 29.61
N GLY A 61 7.87 5.03 30.11
CA GLY A 61 9.09 5.81 30.03
C GLY A 61 9.61 6.01 28.60
N LEU A 62 9.53 4.99 27.75
CA LEU A 62 9.86 5.10 26.32
C LEU A 62 8.87 6.01 25.57
N ARG A 63 7.57 5.90 25.86
CA ARG A 63 6.55 6.79 25.31
C ARG A 63 6.82 8.24 25.69
N GLY A 64 7.16 8.52 26.95
CA GLY A 64 7.55 9.86 27.40
C GLY A 64 8.77 10.42 26.65
N ARG A 65 9.84 9.62 26.50
CA ARG A 65 11.04 10.01 25.74
C ARG A 65 10.76 10.20 24.25
N ALA A 66 9.89 9.39 23.66
CA ALA A 66 9.48 9.55 22.27
C ALA A 66 8.72 10.86 22.04
N LEU A 67 7.80 11.20 22.94
CA LEU A 67 7.06 12.46 22.90
C LEU A 67 8.00 13.67 23.08
N ASP A 68 8.95 13.59 24.01
CA ASP A 68 9.98 14.62 24.20
C ASP A 68 10.85 14.83 22.95
N GLN A 69 11.30 13.73 22.35
CA GLN A 69 12.10 13.75 21.12
C GLN A 69 11.33 14.40 19.96
N LEU A 70 10.04 14.12 19.79
CA LEU A 70 9.23 14.69 18.73
C LEU A 70 9.08 16.22 18.89
N LEU A 71 8.78 16.71 20.10
CA LEU A 71 8.73 18.16 20.36
C LEU A 71 10.10 18.82 20.22
N GLY A 72 11.17 18.17 20.70
CA GLY A 72 12.54 18.67 20.55
C GLY A 72 12.97 18.77 19.08
N ASN A 73 12.55 17.81 18.25
CA ASN A 73 12.78 17.86 16.80
C ASN A 73 11.97 18.98 16.14
N ALA A 74 10.68 19.10 16.49
CA ALA A 74 9.82 20.16 15.96
C ALA A 74 10.42 21.54 16.21
N ARG A 75 10.84 21.81 17.46
CA ARG A 75 11.54 23.04 17.84
C ARG A 75 12.79 23.30 17.04
N ARG A 76 13.63 22.27 16.88
CA ARG A 76 14.87 22.36 16.10
C ARG A 76 14.59 22.70 14.63
N PHE A 77 13.59 22.06 14.02
CA PHE A 77 13.19 22.38 12.64
C PHE A 77 12.63 23.80 12.53
N ARG A 78 11.86 24.26 13.52
CA ARG A 78 11.36 25.64 13.60
C ARG A 78 12.51 26.66 13.63
N LEU A 79 13.51 26.44 14.47
CA LEU A 79 14.70 27.29 14.55
C LEU A 79 15.52 27.29 13.25
N GLN A 80 15.46 26.22 12.47
CA GLN A 80 16.09 26.12 11.15
C GLN A 80 15.25 26.75 10.02
N GLY A 81 14.05 27.27 10.32
CA GLY A 81 13.13 27.80 9.32
C GLY A 81 12.47 26.73 8.45
N VAL A 82 12.45 25.47 8.90
CA VAL A 82 11.83 24.35 8.19
C VAL A 82 10.48 24.01 8.85
N ASP A 83 9.57 24.97 8.80
CA ASP A 83 8.26 24.93 9.48
C ASP A 83 7.42 23.68 9.15
N GLU A 84 7.44 23.24 7.89
CA GLU A 84 6.72 22.04 7.44
C GLU A 84 7.14 20.78 8.20
N LYS A 85 8.45 20.57 8.40
CA LYS A 85 8.94 19.41 9.18
C LYS A 85 8.63 19.54 10.66
N ALA A 86 8.64 20.77 11.19
CA ALA A 86 8.24 21.01 12.56
C ALA A 86 6.77 20.61 12.79
N GLU A 87 5.90 20.94 11.84
CA GLU A 87 4.48 20.58 11.87
C GLU A 87 4.23 19.08 11.66
N GLU A 88 5.04 18.40 10.85
CA GLU A 88 5.01 16.93 10.72
C GLU A 88 5.36 16.22 12.04
N ASP A 89 6.39 16.68 12.76
CA ASP A 89 6.75 16.12 14.06
C ASP A 89 5.73 16.48 15.15
N LEU A 90 5.13 17.67 15.11
CA LEU A 90 4.03 18.05 15.99
C LEU A 90 2.78 17.18 15.74
N LEU A 91 2.44 16.90 14.48
CA LEU A 91 1.35 15.99 14.14
C LEU A 91 1.61 14.60 14.70
N GLN A 92 2.82 14.05 14.47
CA GLN A 92 3.20 12.75 15.03
C GLN A 92 3.13 12.74 16.55
N PHE A 93 3.56 13.82 17.23
CA PHE A 93 3.42 13.95 18.68
C PHE A 93 1.96 13.85 19.12
N LEU A 94 1.06 14.60 18.48
CA LEU A 94 -0.36 14.64 18.83
C LEU A 94 -1.06 13.30 18.55
N ASP A 95 -0.75 12.66 17.41
CA ASP A 95 -1.22 11.31 17.06
C ASP A 95 -0.79 10.28 18.11
N ARG A 96 0.50 10.27 18.49
CA ARG A 96 1.02 9.32 19.47
C ARG A 96 0.48 9.58 20.87
N ARG A 97 0.39 10.85 21.29
CA ARG A 97 -0.20 11.22 22.57
C ARG A 97 -1.65 10.74 22.66
N ALA A 98 -2.44 10.93 21.60
CA ALA A 98 -3.82 10.49 21.52
C ALA A 98 -3.92 8.95 21.55
N GLN A 99 -3.12 8.26 20.73
CA GLN A 99 -3.06 6.80 20.64
C GLN A 99 -2.68 6.16 21.99
N TRP A 100 -1.70 6.72 22.69
CA TRP A 100 -1.18 6.19 23.95
C TRP A 100 -1.95 6.68 25.18
N ASN A 101 -2.88 7.64 25.01
CA ASN A 101 -3.56 8.34 26.09
C ASN A 101 -2.57 8.89 27.15
N SER A 102 -1.44 9.42 26.69
CA SER A 102 -0.34 9.86 27.56
C SER A 102 -0.67 11.19 28.25
N LYS A 103 -0.47 11.21 29.58
CA LYS A 103 -0.48 12.46 30.36
C LYS A 103 0.86 13.17 30.18
N LEU A 104 0.82 14.46 29.89
CA LEU A 104 2.02 15.28 29.79
C LEU A 104 2.44 15.74 31.19
N ASN A 105 3.74 15.83 31.42
CA ASN A 105 4.28 16.56 32.56
C ASN A 105 4.39 18.05 32.20
N GLY A 106 4.63 18.91 33.20
CA GLY A 106 4.66 20.37 32.98
C GLY A 106 5.70 20.83 31.96
N GLY A 107 6.83 20.11 31.82
CA GLY A 107 7.85 20.43 30.81
C GLY A 107 7.35 20.16 29.38
N LEU A 108 6.79 18.98 29.13
CA LEU A 108 6.23 18.63 27.82
C LEU A 108 5.00 19.47 27.48
N GLU A 109 4.20 19.86 28.47
CA GLU A 109 3.07 20.75 28.27
C GLU A 109 3.53 22.15 27.84
N SER A 110 4.57 22.70 28.49
CA SER A 110 5.18 23.96 28.08
C SER A 110 5.75 23.89 26.66
N SER A 111 6.52 22.83 26.35
CA SER A 111 7.07 22.63 25.00
C SER A 111 5.99 22.49 23.94
N LEU A 112 4.88 21.82 24.24
CA LEU A 112 3.74 21.72 23.33
C LEU A 112 3.13 23.11 23.07
N LEU A 113 2.94 23.92 24.10
CA LEU A 113 2.39 25.27 23.93
C LEU A 113 3.31 26.15 23.06
N GLU A 114 4.63 26.09 23.27
CA GLU A 114 5.62 26.78 22.42
C GLU A 114 5.52 26.33 20.94
N GLU A 115 5.42 25.02 20.69
CA GLU A 115 5.29 24.50 19.32
C GLU A 115 3.94 24.84 18.67
N MET A 116 2.87 24.92 19.46
CA MET A 116 1.56 25.36 18.99
C MET A 116 1.57 26.84 18.61
N GLU A 117 2.22 27.70 19.39
CA GLU A 117 2.40 29.12 19.07
C GLU A 117 3.25 29.32 17.81
N GLY A 118 4.38 28.60 17.69
CA GLY A 118 5.21 28.64 16.48
C GLY A 118 4.46 28.17 15.23
N THR A 119 3.63 27.12 15.37
CA THR A 119 2.74 26.66 14.29
C THR A 119 1.70 27.71 13.95
N HIS A 120 1.07 28.35 14.95
CA HIS A 120 0.09 29.40 14.71
C HIS A 120 0.66 30.56 13.91
N GLU A 121 1.86 31.05 14.26
CA GLU A 121 2.53 32.12 13.52
C GLU A 121 2.85 31.72 12.07
N HIS A 122 3.32 30.50 11.86
CA HIS A 122 3.55 30.00 10.50
C HIS A 122 2.23 29.93 9.70
N LEU A 123 1.15 29.42 10.28
CA LEU A 123 -0.17 29.36 9.63
C LEU A 123 -0.75 30.75 9.39
N ARG A 124 -0.51 31.73 10.26
CA ARG A 124 -0.90 33.13 9.98
C ARG A 124 -0.21 33.66 8.73
N ARG A 125 1.09 33.40 8.57
CA ARG A 125 1.84 33.83 7.37
C ARG A 125 1.40 33.11 6.10
N THR A 126 1.08 31.82 6.18
CA THR A 126 0.81 30.98 4.99
C THR A 126 -0.68 30.87 4.63
N ILE A 127 -1.59 31.14 5.57
CA ILE A 127 -3.04 31.07 5.36
C ILE A 127 -3.67 32.46 5.54
N SER A 128 -3.48 33.09 6.71
CA SER A 128 -4.18 34.34 7.02
C SER A 128 -3.71 35.50 6.16
N THR A 129 -2.40 35.63 5.89
CA THR A 129 -1.86 36.68 5.03
C THR A 129 -2.39 36.59 3.60
N PRO A 130 -2.28 35.46 2.87
CA PRO A 130 -2.90 35.32 1.55
C PRO A 130 -4.40 35.57 1.55
N ALA A 131 -5.13 35.04 2.55
CA ALA A 131 -6.55 35.29 2.68
C ALA A 131 -6.88 36.80 2.82
N SER A 132 -6.11 37.54 3.62
CA SER A 132 -6.29 39.00 3.76
C SER A 132 -6.01 39.78 2.47
N GLN A 133 -5.20 39.21 1.56
CA GLN A 133 -4.91 39.76 0.24
C GLN A 133 -5.97 39.40 -0.82
N GLY A 134 -6.99 38.62 -0.44
CA GLY A 134 -8.02 38.12 -1.36
C GLY A 134 -7.62 36.85 -2.12
N LEU A 135 -6.54 36.17 -1.71
CA LEU A 135 -6.12 34.88 -2.24
C LEU A 135 -6.78 33.74 -1.45
N ALA A 136 -8.12 33.70 -1.52
CA ALA A 136 -8.92 32.78 -0.71
C ALA A 136 -8.72 31.32 -1.11
N LEU A 137 -8.56 31.02 -2.41
CA LEU A 137 -8.35 29.65 -2.90
C LEU A 137 -6.96 29.13 -2.50
N THR A 138 -5.92 29.97 -2.59
CA THR A 138 -4.58 29.62 -2.08
C THR A 138 -4.63 29.32 -0.59
N ALA A 139 -5.29 30.18 0.19
CA ALA A 139 -5.41 30.00 1.64
C ALA A 139 -6.22 28.75 2.02
N ASP A 140 -7.29 28.45 1.29
CA ASP A 140 -8.11 27.24 1.45
C ASP A 140 -7.33 25.96 1.16
N GLN A 141 -6.52 25.96 0.10
CA GLN A 141 -5.67 24.83 -0.22
C GLN A 141 -4.65 24.57 0.89
N MET A 142 -4.03 25.63 1.40
CA MET A 142 -3.10 25.50 2.54
C MET A 142 -3.82 24.99 3.79
N LEU A 143 -5.00 25.54 4.11
CA LEU A 143 -5.80 25.06 5.23
C LEU A 143 -6.17 23.58 5.10
N THR A 144 -6.56 23.13 3.90
CA THR A 144 -6.87 21.72 3.61
C THR A 144 -5.66 20.82 3.83
N ARG A 145 -4.46 21.23 3.40
CA ARG A 145 -3.22 20.46 3.64
C ARG A 145 -2.92 20.29 5.14
N LYS A 146 -3.29 21.27 5.96
CA LYS A 146 -3.10 21.27 7.42
C LYS A 146 -4.24 20.65 8.21
N GLN A 147 -5.28 20.16 7.54
CA GLN A 147 -6.50 19.66 8.19
C GLN A 147 -6.21 18.54 9.20
N LYS A 148 -5.27 17.62 8.91
CA LYS A 148 -4.91 16.53 9.84
C LYS A 148 -4.35 17.06 11.15
N LEU A 149 -3.39 17.98 11.09
CA LEU A 149 -2.82 18.65 12.26
C LEU A 149 -3.88 19.44 13.03
N LEU A 150 -4.71 20.19 12.30
CA LEU A 150 -5.74 21.04 12.90
C LEU A 150 -6.95 20.26 13.44
N ALA A 151 -7.08 18.96 13.16
CA ALA A 151 -8.15 18.12 13.68
C ALA A 151 -7.95 17.70 15.14
N HIS A 152 -6.73 17.85 15.69
CA HIS A 152 -6.47 17.57 17.10
C HIS A 152 -7.12 18.63 17.99
N ARG A 153 -7.67 18.20 19.14
CA ARG A 153 -8.38 19.07 20.08
C ARG A 153 -7.52 20.24 20.56
N GLU A 154 -6.22 20.03 20.70
CA GLU A 154 -5.24 21.04 21.10
C GLU A 154 -5.20 22.19 20.08
N MET A 155 -5.38 21.88 18.79
CA MET A 155 -5.32 22.84 17.69
C MET A 155 -6.67 23.51 17.35
N ALA A 156 -7.75 23.20 18.07
CA ALA A 156 -9.10 23.63 17.72
C ALA A 156 -9.32 25.16 17.71
N VAL A 157 -8.56 25.91 18.52
CA VAL A 157 -8.61 27.39 18.49
C VAL A 157 -8.00 27.92 17.18
N ILE A 158 -6.80 27.45 16.85
CA ILE A 158 -6.08 27.83 15.61
C ILE A 158 -6.91 27.41 14.39
N GLN A 159 -7.49 26.21 14.39
CA GLN A 159 -8.37 25.73 13.32
C GLN A 159 -9.53 26.68 13.05
N ARG A 160 -10.25 27.10 14.12
CA ARG A 160 -11.41 27.99 13.99
C ARG A 160 -11.01 29.37 13.47
N GLU A 161 -9.89 29.91 13.94
CA GLU A 161 -9.36 31.19 13.45
C GLU A 161 -9.04 31.11 11.95
N MET A 162 -8.20 30.15 11.54
CA MET A 162 -7.80 30.00 10.13
C MET A 162 -9.02 29.77 9.22
N SER A 163 -9.96 28.92 9.65
CA SER A 163 -11.19 28.65 8.88
C SER A 163 -12.07 29.90 8.73
N ALA A 164 -12.20 30.71 9.80
CA ALA A 164 -12.99 31.93 9.76
C ALA A 164 -12.37 32.98 8.82
N VAL A 165 -11.05 33.15 8.86
CA VAL A 165 -10.33 34.10 7.99
C VAL A 165 -10.46 33.70 6.52
N VAL A 166 -10.27 32.42 6.20
CA VAL A 166 -10.41 31.89 4.84
C VAL A 166 -11.84 32.03 4.32
N LEU A 167 -12.84 31.68 5.13
CA LEU A 167 -14.26 31.82 4.77
C LEU A 167 -14.62 33.29 4.50
N GLN A 168 -14.20 34.21 5.37
CA GLN A 168 -14.50 35.63 5.21
C GLN A 168 -13.85 36.21 3.95
N SER A 169 -12.59 35.87 3.68
CA SER A 169 -11.89 36.25 2.46
C SER A 169 -12.63 35.81 1.20
N GLY A 170 -13.03 34.53 1.15
CA GLY A 170 -13.77 33.99 0.01
C GLY A 170 -15.12 34.67 -0.23
N ARG A 171 -15.83 35.05 0.83
CA ARG A 171 -17.07 35.85 0.73
C ARG A 171 -16.83 37.22 0.15
N ASP A 172 -15.77 37.90 0.58
CA ASP A 172 -15.45 39.25 0.13
C ASP A 172 -14.97 39.25 -1.33
N VAL A 173 -14.23 38.22 -1.76
CA VAL A 173 -13.87 38.03 -3.17
C VAL A 173 -15.10 37.68 -4.00
N CYS A 174 -15.98 36.77 -3.54
CA CYS A 174 -17.22 36.44 -4.25
C CYS A 174 -18.08 37.69 -4.54
N LYS A 175 -18.24 38.60 -3.57
CA LYS A 175 -18.96 39.86 -3.77
C LYS A 175 -18.30 40.69 -4.88
N ARG A 176 -16.98 40.87 -4.81
CA ARG A 176 -16.22 41.63 -5.83
C ARG A 176 -16.35 41.03 -7.23
N LEU A 177 -16.27 39.70 -7.35
CA LEU A 177 -16.40 38.99 -8.62
C LEU A 177 -17.78 39.16 -9.26
N ARG A 178 -18.84 39.22 -8.43
CA ARG A 178 -20.21 39.45 -8.90
C ARG A 178 -20.42 40.85 -9.48
N ASP A 179 -19.62 41.83 -9.06
CA ASP A 179 -19.72 43.22 -9.53
C ASP A 179 -18.97 43.45 -10.86
N VAL A 180 -18.17 42.47 -11.32
CA VAL A 180 -17.48 42.54 -12.62
C VAL A 180 -18.50 42.27 -13.74
N SER A 181 -18.68 43.24 -14.66
CA SER A 181 -19.64 43.15 -15.76
C SER A 181 -19.46 41.88 -16.60
N SER A 182 -20.58 41.20 -16.87
CA SER A 182 -20.59 39.86 -17.46
C SER A 182 -21.82 39.56 -18.32
N GLU A 183 -22.47 40.57 -18.91
CA GLU A 183 -23.77 40.39 -19.58
C GLU A 183 -23.74 39.30 -20.67
N ASP A 184 -22.63 39.20 -21.42
CA ASP A 184 -22.42 38.21 -22.48
C ASP A 184 -21.29 37.19 -22.19
N ALA A 185 -21.04 36.89 -20.91
CA ALA A 185 -19.92 36.03 -20.48
C ALA A 185 -20.40 34.78 -19.70
N PRO A 186 -20.94 33.76 -20.37
CA PRO A 186 -21.53 32.59 -19.70
C PRO A 186 -20.52 31.77 -18.89
N HIS A 187 -19.28 31.60 -19.38
CA HIS A 187 -18.25 30.83 -18.67
C HIS A 187 -17.70 31.60 -17.48
N TRP A 188 -17.52 32.92 -17.62
CA TRP A 188 -17.15 33.76 -16.49
C TRP A 188 -18.21 33.71 -15.39
N ARG A 189 -19.50 33.83 -15.74
CA ARG A 189 -20.60 33.74 -14.78
C ARG A 189 -20.65 32.38 -14.09
N GLU A 190 -20.33 31.30 -14.79
CA GLU A 190 -20.29 29.97 -14.19
C GLU A 190 -19.13 29.85 -13.20
N LEU A 191 -17.94 30.32 -13.58
CA LEU A 191 -16.79 30.39 -12.70
C LEU A 191 -17.13 31.15 -11.42
N VAL A 192 -17.74 32.34 -11.54
CA VAL A 192 -18.19 33.14 -10.38
C VAL A 192 -19.23 32.39 -9.55
N SER A 193 -20.20 31.72 -10.18
CA SER A 193 -21.20 30.91 -9.46
C SER A 193 -20.55 29.78 -8.66
N ARG A 194 -19.62 29.04 -9.26
CA ARG A 194 -18.85 27.96 -8.59
C ARG A 194 -17.98 28.50 -7.47
N TYR A 195 -17.29 29.62 -7.71
CA TYR A 195 -16.49 30.30 -6.70
C TYR A 195 -17.34 30.70 -5.49
N CYS A 196 -18.46 31.38 -5.72
CA CYS A 196 -19.36 31.79 -4.64
C CYS A 196 -19.97 30.59 -3.88
N ARG A 197 -20.33 29.52 -4.60
CA ARG A 197 -20.85 28.28 -3.99
C ARG A 197 -19.85 27.62 -3.04
N ARG A 198 -18.55 27.60 -3.39
CA ARG A 198 -17.46 27.14 -2.51
C ARG A 198 -17.54 27.83 -1.14
N TRP A 199 -17.87 29.12 -1.13
CA TRP A 199 -17.94 29.97 0.06
C TRP A 199 -19.34 30.12 0.66
N ARG A 200 -20.30 29.31 0.19
CA ARG A 200 -21.72 29.31 0.61
C ARG A 200 -22.40 30.68 0.38
N GLU A 201 -21.94 31.40 -0.63
CA GLU A 201 -22.55 32.65 -1.07
C GLU A 201 -23.44 32.39 -2.29
N PHE A 202 -24.52 33.15 -2.38
CA PHE A 202 -25.42 33.07 -3.53
C PHE A 202 -24.84 33.81 -4.74
N ALA A 203 -24.82 33.14 -5.88
CA ALA A 203 -24.55 33.72 -7.19
C ALA A 203 -25.47 33.04 -8.22
N PRO A 204 -26.18 33.81 -9.06
CA PRO A 204 -27.09 33.26 -10.06
C PRO A 204 -26.38 32.27 -10.98
N GLU A 205 -26.95 31.08 -11.17
CA GLU A 205 -26.45 30.14 -12.18
C GLU A 205 -26.69 30.72 -13.57
N PRO A 206 -25.67 30.79 -14.44
CA PRO A 206 -25.88 31.20 -15.82
C PRO A 206 -26.63 30.11 -16.60
N PRO A 207 -27.30 30.47 -17.71
CA PRO A 207 -27.71 29.47 -18.68
C PRO A 207 -26.49 28.70 -19.21
N ALA A 208 -26.67 27.44 -19.61
CA ALA A 208 -25.60 26.67 -20.24
C ALA A 208 -25.06 27.42 -21.47
N ALA A 209 -23.73 27.50 -21.58
CA ALA A 209 -23.08 27.91 -22.81
C ALA A 209 -23.44 26.93 -23.94
N VAL A 210 -23.44 27.42 -25.19
CA VAL A 210 -24.02 26.72 -26.35
C VAL A 210 -23.26 25.42 -26.68
N GLU A 211 -21.97 25.39 -26.37
CA GLU A 211 -21.10 24.23 -26.57
C GLU A 211 -21.21 23.16 -25.47
N LEU A 212 -21.93 23.44 -24.38
CA LEU A 212 -22.10 22.47 -23.31
C LEU A 212 -23.17 21.44 -23.68
N LEU A 213 -22.95 20.22 -23.21
CA LEU A 213 -23.67 19.03 -23.60
C LEU A 213 -24.38 18.42 -22.39
N SER A 214 -25.51 17.76 -22.64
CA SER A 214 -26.25 16.97 -21.65
C SER A 214 -25.67 15.55 -21.58
N VAL A 215 -26.33 14.68 -20.84
CA VAL A 215 -25.96 13.27 -20.68
C VAL A 215 -25.82 12.59 -22.05
N PRO A 216 -24.73 11.84 -22.32
CA PRO A 216 -24.51 11.20 -23.61
C PRO A 216 -25.50 10.06 -23.84
N THR A 217 -25.84 9.82 -25.11
CA THR A 217 -26.51 8.60 -25.54
C THR A 217 -25.49 7.65 -26.16
N TRP A 218 -25.52 6.38 -25.78
CA TRP A 218 -24.56 5.37 -26.24
C TRP A 218 -25.17 4.46 -27.30
N THR A 219 -24.44 4.25 -28.40
CA THR A 219 -24.76 3.27 -29.44
C THR A 219 -23.64 2.23 -29.60
N GLY A 220 -23.96 1.05 -30.14
CA GLY A 220 -23.01 -0.05 -30.32
C GLY A 220 -22.74 -0.87 -29.04
N ASP A 221 -21.97 -1.95 -29.21
CA ASP A 221 -21.71 -2.96 -28.17
C ASP A 221 -20.26 -3.47 -28.23
N VAL A 222 -19.82 -4.10 -27.15
CA VAL A 222 -18.53 -4.79 -27.05
C VAL A 222 -18.79 -6.30 -27.07
N ASP A 223 -18.37 -6.98 -28.13
CA ASP A 223 -18.53 -8.42 -28.29
C ASP A 223 -17.98 -9.16 -27.07
N GLY A 224 -18.71 -10.13 -26.52
CA GLY A 224 -18.25 -10.94 -25.39
C GLY A 224 -18.50 -10.35 -24.00
N LEU A 225 -19.05 -9.13 -23.91
CA LEU A 225 -19.65 -8.62 -22.67
C LEU A 225 -21.14 -8.98 -22.62
N ASP A 226 -21.63 -9.35 -21.44
CA ASP A 226 -23.07 -9.53 -21.22
C ASP A 226 -23.80 -8.18 -21.02
N SER A 227 -25.13 -8.22 -20.94
CA SER A 227 -25.94 -7.00 -20.78
C SER A 227 -25.64 -6.23 -19.50
N ALA A 228 -25.33 -6.91 -18.39
CA ALA A 228 -25.04 -6.26 -17.12
C ALA A 228 -23.66 -5.58 -17.14
N GLN A 229 -22.67 -6.24 -17.74
CA GLN A 229 -21.33 -5.70 -17.97
C GLN A 229 -21.37 -4.49 -18.92
N MET A 230 -22.17 -4.56 -19.99
CA MET A 230 -22.36 -3.44 -20.92
C MET A 230 -23.03 -2.23 -20.26
N GLU A 231 -24.08 -2.43 -19.46
CA GLU A 231 -24.72 -1.35 -18.72
C GLU A 231 -23.78 -0.74 -17.66
N LEU A 232 -22.98 -1.57 -16.99
CA LEU A 232 -21.96 -1.09 -16.05
C LEU A 232 -20.90 -0.23 -16.76
N LEU A 233 -20.41 -0.66 -17.93
CA LEU A 233 -19.45 0.10 -18.73
C LEU A 233 -20.05 1.44 -19.17
N ARG A 234 -21.24 1.45 -19.77
CA ARG A 234 -21.95 2.68 -20.18
C ARG A 234 -22.17 3.61 -18.99
N GLY A 235 -22.64 3.10 -17.85
CA GLY A 235 -22.86 3.88 -16.65
C GLY A 235 -21.57 4.47 -16.05
N ARG A 236 -20.43 3.77 -16.13
CA ARG A 236 -19.11 4.30 -15.73
C ARG A 236 -18.66 5.43 -16.68
N LEU A 237 -18.78 5.23 -17.99
CA LEU A 237 -18.41 6.25 -18.99
C LEU A 237 -19.32 7.49 -18.93
N THR A 238 -20.62 7.32 -18.71
CA THR A 238 -21.57 8.43 -18.51
C THR A 238 -21.20 9.26 -17.29
N ARG A 239 -20.91 8.64 -16.14
CA ARG A 239 -20.48 9.37 -14.94
C ARG A 239 -19.17 10.15 -15.14
N VAL A 240 -18.26 9.61 -15.93
CA VAL A 240 -17.04 10.34 -16.33
C VAL A 240 -17.37 11.51 -17.24
N PHE A 241 -18.29 11.34 -18.18
CA PHE A 241 -18.74 12.44 -19.03
C PHE A 241 -19.39 13.56 -18.22
N GLU A 242 -20.26 13.21 -17.26
CA GLU A 242 -20.93 14.16 -16.37
C GLU A 242 -19.97 14.96 -15.47
N SER A 243 -18.82 14.38 -15.13
CA SER A 243 -17.75 15.09 -14.40
C SER A 243 -16.76 15.83 -15.33
N SER A 244 -16.99 15.79 -16.65
CA SER A 244 -16.07 16.38 -17.62
C SER A 244 -16.40 17.85 -17.92
N PRO A 245 -15.46 18.58 -18.55
CA PRO A 245 -15.71 19.95 -19.03
C PRO A 245 -16.83 20.04 -20.07
N TRP A 246 -17.26 18.94 -20.69
CA TRP A 246 -18.30 19.01 -21.71
C TRP A 246 -19.72 19.06 -21.13
N PHE A 247 -19.91 18.60 -19.89
CA PHE A 247 -21.23 18.42 -19.34
C PHE A 247 -21.82 19.68 -18.68
N SER A 248 -23.13 19.88 -18.87
CA SER A 248 -23.96 20.75 -18.03
C SER A 248 -25.37 20.18 -17.90
N ALA A 249 -25.90 20.14 -16.68
CA ALA A 249 -27.27 19.68 -16.42
C ALA A 249 -28.36 20.58 -17.05
N SER A 250 -28.02 21.83 -17.41
CA SER A 250 -28.92 22.77 -18.07
C SER A 250 -28.77 22.77 -19.61
N ALA A 251 -27.83 21.99 -20.16
CA ALA A 251 -27.69 21.83 -21.59
C ALA A 251 -28.84 21.00 -22.18
N ARG A 252 -29.18 21.27 -23.43
CA ARG A 252 -30.28 20.60 -24.15
C ARG A 252 -29.82 19.55 -25.16
N HIS A 253 -28.54 19.58 -25.54
CA HIS A 253 -28.00 18.75 -26.62
C HIS A 253 -27.36 17.50 -26.03
N HIS A 254 -27.88 16.33 -26.41
CA HIS A 254 -27.33 15.03 -26.01
C HIS A 254 -26.32 14.57 -27.07
N PRO A 255 -25.04 14.40 -26.72
CA PRO A 255 -24.05 13.91 -27.66
C PRO A 255 -24.26 12.41 -27.90
N GLU A 256 -24.24 12.01 -29.16
CA GLU A 256 -24.23 10.60 -29.53
C GLU A 256 -22.80 10.06 -29.49
N MET A 257 -22.59 9.04 -28.67
CA MET A 257 -21.32 8.36 -28.48
C MET A 257 -21.45 6.91 -28.92
N SER A 258 -20.48 6.40 -29.68
CA SER A 258 -20.43 5.00 -30.09
C SER A 258 -19.44 4.22 -29.24
N LEU A 259 -19.78 2.97 -28.92
CA LEU A 259 -18.90 1.96 -28.33
C LEU A 259 -18.79 0.76 -29.26
N ALA A 260 -17.56 0.30 -29.48
CA ALA A 260 -17.30 -0.91 -30.25
C ALA A 260 -16.07 -1.63 -29.70
N GLY A 261 -16.09 -2.96 -29.69
CA GLY A 261 -14.96 -3.71 -29.18
C GLY A 261 -15.19 -5.21 -29.09
N ARG A 262 -14.25 -5.90 -28.44
CA ARG A 262 -14.34 -7.31 -28.08
C ARG A 262 -13.63 -7.59 -26.77
N PHE A 263 -14.25 -8.40 -25.93
CA PHE A 263 -13.65 -9.10 -24.80
C PHE A 263 -13.66 -10.59 -25.10
N GLU A 264 -12.49 -11.24 -24.99
CA GLU A 264 -12.36 -12.68 -25.17
C GLU A 264 -11.58 -13.27 -24.00
N SER A 265 -12.07 -14.38 -23.44
CA SER A 265 -11.38 -15.16 -22.42
C SER A 265 -11.29 -16.60 -22.87
N ARG A 266 -10.07 -17.09 -23.07
CA ARG A 266 -9.80 -18.48 -23.41
C ARG A 266 -9.14 -19.17 -22.23
N ARG A 267 -9.58 -20.40 -21.96
CA ARG A 267 -8.95 -21.29 -20.99
C ARG A 267 -8.47 -22.53 -21.72
N ASP A 268 -7.24 -22.93 -21.49
CA ASP A 268 -6.65 -24.15 -22.02
C ASP A 268 -6.17 -25.05 -20.87
N SER A 269 -6.28 -26.36 -21.08
CA SER A 269 -5.91 -27.37 -20.09
C SER A 269 -5.28 -28.55 -20.80
N ARG A 270 -4.01 -28.82 -20.47
CA ARG A 270 -3.24 -29.90 -21.07
C ARG A 270 -2.52 -30.73 -20.02
N SER A 271 -2.60 -32.04 -20.14
CA SER A 271 -1.80 -32.95 -19.32
C SER A 271 -0.33 -32.88 -19.75
N VAL A 272 0.58 -32.79 -18.77
CA VAL A 272 2.02 -32.77 -18.97
C VAL A 272 2.70 -33.71 -17.98
N SER A 273 3.85 -34.25 -18.38
CA SER A 273 4.72 -34.99 -17.46
C SER A 273 5.79 -34.05 -16.91
N LEU A 274 5.92 -34.02 -15.59
CA LEU A 274 6.94 -33.30 -14.84
C LEU A 274 7.86 -34.29 -14.14
N THR A 275 9.04 -33.83 -13.75
CA THR A 275 10.04 -34.65 -13.07
C THR A 275 10.55 -33.95 -11.81
N ALA A 276 10.79 -34.71 -10.75
CA ALA A 276 11.37 -34.25 -9.50
C ALA A 276 12.61 -35.09 -9.14
N PRO A 277 13.80 -34.48 -9.04
CA PRO A 277 15.00 -35.20 -8.63
C PRO A 277 14.94 -35.54 -7.13
N TYR A 278 15.46 -36.72 -6.75
CA TYR A 278 15.64 -37.10 -5.35
C TYR A 278 16.86 -38.01 -5.17
N SER A 279 17.34 -38.13 -3.93
CA SER A 279 18.44 -39.04 -3.57
C SER A 279 17.90 -40.21 -2.76
N GLU A 280 18.30 -41.42 -3.14
CA GLU A 280 17.94 -42.66 -2.44
C GLU A 280 19.20 -43.33 -1.88
N GLN A 281 19.17 -43.70 -0.60
CA GLN A 281 20.23 -44.46 0.04
C GLN A 281 20.09 -45.94 -0.33
N VAL A 282 20.94 -46.42 -1.23
CA VAL A 282 20.92 -47.81 -1.69
C VAL A 282 22.02 -48.59 -0.96
N PRO A 283 21.69 -49.72 -0.30
CA PRO A 283 22.69 -50.55 0.35
C PRO A 283 23.59 -51.21 -0.69
N TYR A 284 24.88 -51.35 -0.37
CA TYR A 284 25.82 -52.17 -1.11
C TYR A 284 26.68 -52.97 -0.13
N THR A 285 27.11 -54.15 -0.57
CA THR A 285 28.01 -54.99 0.22
C THR A 285 29.42 -54.49 0.05
N ASP A 286 30.01 -54.02 1.14
CA ASP A 286 31.44 -53.76 1.26
C ASP A 286 32.08 -54.83 2.15
N HIS A 287 33.40 -54.91 2.16
CA HIS A 287 34.12 -55.90 2.96
C HIS A 287 35.07 -55.17 3.91
N GLU A 288 34.97 -55.48 5.21
CA GLU A 288 35.86 -54.92 6.22
C GLU A 288 36.66 -56.04 6.88
N ASP A 289 37.96 -55.82 7.00
CA ASP A 289 38.87 -56.69 7.72
C ASP A 289 38.74 -56.43 9.23
N ARG A 290 38.26 -57.43 9.97
CA ARG A 290 38.19 -57.41 11.43
C ARG A 290 39.26 -58.33 12.00
N THR A 291 40.06 -57.82 12.93
CA THR A 291 40.99 -58.64 13.70
C THR A 291 40.28 -59.23 14.91
N GLU A 292 40.16 -60.55 14.94
CA GLU A 292 39.69 -61.28 16.11
C GLU A 292 40.90 -61.86 16.85
N THR A 293 40.90 -61.73 18.17
CA THR A 293 41.96 -62.26 19.03
C THR A 293 41.54 -63.64 19.51
N ILE A 294 42.17 -64.67 18.96
CA ILE A 294 41.89 -66.06 19.33
C ILE A 294 42.89 -66.46 20.40
N SER A 295 42.37 -66.96 21.52
CA SER A 295 43.15 -67.48 22.64
C SER A 295 42.98 -68.98 22.71
N GLU A 296 43.96 -69.71 22.22
CA GLU A 296 43.96 -71.18 22.23
C GLU A 296 44.80 -71.68 23.42
N PRO A 297 44.24 -72.52 24.29
CA PRO A 297 45.02 -73.15 25.34
C PRO A 297 45.99 -74.17 24.72
N TYR A 298 47.24 -74.12 25.13
CA TYR A 298 48.24 -75.14 24.84
C TYR A 298 48.87 -75.62 26.15
N SER A 299 49.21 -76.90 26.22
CA SER A 299 49.82 -77.49 27.41
C SER A 299 51.34 -77.35 27.34
N GLU A 300 51.94 -76.82 28.39
CA GLU A 300 53.39 -76.67 28.56
C GLU A 300 53.79 -77.29 29.91
N GLU A 301 54.86 -78.08 29.96
CA GLU A 301 55.32 -78.64 31.24
C GLU A 301 56.25 -77.65 31.95
N GLU A 302 55.82 -77.17 33.11
CA GLU A 302 56.62 -76.29 33.97
C GLU A 302 57.19 -77.06 35.15
N GLU A 303 58.49 -76.85 35.42
CA GLU A 303 59.11 -77.30 36.67
C GLU A 303 58.74 -76.36 37.82
N TYR A 304 58.27 -76.94 38.92
CA TYR A 304 58.14 -76.28 40.21
C TYR A 304 58.89 -77.11 41.26
N THR A 305 59.35 -76.47 42.31
CA THR A 305 59.98 -77.17 43.44
C THR A 305 58.91 -77.41 44.51
N ASP A 306 58.73 -78.65 44.94
CA ASP A 306 57.82 -78.98 46.04
C ASP A 306 58.39 -78.54 47.40
N ASP A 307 57.55 -78.58 48.44
CA ASP A 307 57.87 -78.06 49.78
C ASP A 307 59.05 -78.79 50.45
N GLU A 308 59.46 -79.94 49.90
CA GLU A 308 60.64 -80.73 50.30
C GLU A 308 61.91 -80.38 49.49
N GLY A 309 61.83 -79.39 48.60
CA GLY A 309 62.96 -78.94 47.78
C GLY A 309 63.21 -79.76 46.52
N LYS A 310 62.31 -80.69 46.12
CA LYS A 310 62.47 -81.46 44.87
C LYS A 310 61.77 -80.78 43.71
N LYS A 311 62.49 -80.61 42.59
CA LYS A 311 61.89 -80.15 41.33
C LYS A 311 61.00 -81.23 40.74
N ARG A 312 59.72 -80.93 40.56
CA ARG A 312 58.73 -81.73 39.83
C ARG A 312 58.21 -80.94 38.64
N LYS A 313 57.85 -81.63 37.56
CA LYS A 313 57.13 -81.03 36.44
C LYS A 313 55.64 -81.20 36.62
N ARG A 314 54.88 -80.14 36.37
CA ARG A 314 53.44 -80.23 36.14
C ARG A 314 53.14 -79.69 34.76
N THR A 315 52.23 -80.36 34.06
CA THR A 315 51.65 -79.81 32.84
C THR A 315 50.75 -78.65 33.24
N VAL A 316 51.11 -77.43 32.86
CA VAL A 316 50.27 -76.25 32.98
C VAL A 316 49.63 -75.97 31.63
N THR A 317 48.37 -75.56 31.63
CA THR A 317 47.72 -75.03 30.43
C THR A 317 48.05 -73.55 30.34
N LYS A 318 48.88 -73.17 29.36
CA LYS A 318 49.11 -71.77 28.99
C LYS A 318 48.19 -71.40 27.84
N THR A 319 48.00 -70.12 27.60
CA THR A 319 47.16 -69.63 26.49
C THR A 319 48.06 -68.91 25.51
N ARG A 320 48.07 -69.33 24.24
CA ARG A 320 48.71 -68.56 23.18
C ARG A 320 47.63 -67.73 22.49
N THR A 321 47.82 -66.42 22.55
CA THR A 321 46.92 -65.48 21.91
C THR A 321 47.53 -65.05 20.58
N TYR A 322 46.79 -65.20 19.49
CA TYR A 322 47.18 -64.67 18.19
C TYR A 322 45.98 -63.98 17.52
N THR A 323 46.27 -62.94 16.73
CA THR A 323 45.25 -62.19 16.00
C THR A 323 45.05 -62.80 14.62
N ARG A 324 43.81 -63.13 14.26
CA ARG A 324 43.44 -63.53 12.90
C ARG A 324 42.58 -62.42 12.28
N THR A 325 42.96 -61.96 11.10
CA THR A 325 42.12 -61.07 10.30
C THR A 325 41.07 -61.89 9.55
N ILE A 326 39.80 -61.58 9.75
CA ILE A 326 38.68 -62.14 9.00
C ILE A 326 38.02 -61.01 8.21
N THR A 327 37.78 -61.24 6.91
CA THR A 327 37.03 -60.32 6.08
C THR A 327 35.54 -60.61 6.26
N VAL A 328 34.80 -59.64 6.80
CA VAL A 328 33.35 -59.77 7.01
C VAL A 328 32.58 -58.85 6.06
N PRO A 329 31.49 -59.31 5.42
CA PRO A 329 30.65 -58.44 4.62
C PRO A 329 29.94 -57.43 5.54
N VAL A 330 30.03 -56.15 5.20
CA VAL A 330 29.32 -55.06 5.88
C VAL A 330 28.38 -54.37 4.90
N THR A 331 27.18 -54.02 5.35
CA THR A 331 26.24 -53.23 4.56
C THR A 331 26.56 -51.76 4.72
N ARG A 332 27.05 -51.12 3.64
CA ARG A 332 27.20 -49.67 3.56
C ARG A 332 26.10 -49.09 2.67
N TYR A 333 25.84 -47.80 2.79
CA TYR A 333 24.85 -47.10 1.97
C TYR A 333 25.56 -46.07 1.10
N ARG A 334 25.09 -45.92 -0.14
CA ARG A 334 25.51 -44.84 -1.04
C ARG A 334 24.30 -44.06 -1.52
N GLU A 335 24.45 -42.77 -1.71
CA GLU A 335 23.44 -41.93 -2.34
C GLU A 335 23.41 -42.19 -3.84
N VAL A 336 22.23 -42.50 -4.37
CA VAL A 336 21.99 -42.64 -5.80
C VAL A 336 20.95 -41.61 -6.21
N SER A 337 21.29 -40.76 -7.18
CA SER A 337 20.34 -39.81 -7.78
C SER A 337 19.30 -40.56 -8.60
N ARG A 338 18.03 -40.26 -8.34
CA ARG A 338 16.87 -40.80 -9.06
C ARG A 338 15.93 -39.66 -9.46
N THR A 339 15.04 -39.96 -10.38
CA THR A 339 14.02 -39.03 -10.87
C THR A 339 12.65 -39.64 -10.63
N PHE A 340 11.77 -38.87 -10.00
CA PHE A 340 10.37 -39.21 -9.85
C PHE A 340 9.57 -38.50 -10.95
N GLU A 341 8.98 -39.26 -11.86
CA GLU A 341 8.10 -38.73 -12.90
C GLU A 341 6.67 -38.68 -12.39
N TYR A 342 5.97 -37.58 -12.66
CA TYR A 342 4.58 -37.41 -12.28
C TYR A 342 3.80 -36.59 -13.31
N HIS A 343 2.50 -36.81 -13.38
CA HIS A 343 1.62 -36.06 -14.26
C HIS A 343 1.05 -34.83 -13.54
N ALA A 344 0.94 -33.73 -14.28
CA ALA A 344 0.28 -32.52 -13.84
C ALA A 344 -0.60 -31.97 -14.97
N LEU A 345 -1.64 -31.22 -14.61
CA LEU A 345 -2.39 -30.40 -15.57
C LEU A 345 -1.70 -29.05 -15.66
N ARG A 346 -1.22 -28.67 -16.85
CA ARG A 346 -0.88 -27.29 -17.15
C ARG A 346 -2.16 -26.58 -17.58
N LEU A 347 -2.62 -25.67 -16.75
CA LEU A 347 -3.76 -24.81 -17.03
C LEU A 347 -3.24 -23.45 -17.47
N SER A 348 -3.86 -22.86 -18.48
CA SER A 348 -3.54 -21.50 -18.95
C SER A 348 -4.79 -20.70 -19.27
N VAL A 349 -4.70 -19.40 -19.07
CA VAL A 349 -5.73 -18.42 -19.43
C VAL A 349 -5.16 -17.36 -20.35
N ASP A 350 -5.96 -16.91 -21.30
CA ASP A 350 -5.67 -15.81 -22.20
C ASP A 350 -6.88 -14.87 -22.22
N HIS A 351 -6.73 -13.66 -21.69
CA HIS A 351 -7.77 -12.62 -21.67
C HIS A 351 -7.36 -11.49 -22.60
N GLN A 352 -8.26 -11.08 -23.50
CA GLN A 352 -8.03 -10.00 -24.45
C GLN A 352 -9.18 -9.02 -24.39
N LEU A 353 -8.88 -7.73 -24.31
CA LEU A 353 -9.87 -6.66 -24.36
C LEU A 353 -9.44 -5.62 -25.39
N THR A 354 -10.33 -5.31 -26.32
CA THR A 354 -10.20 -4.15 -27.21
C THR A 354 -11.50 -3.37 -27.15
N VAL A 355 -11.46 -2.10 -26.78
CA VAL A 355 -12.63 -1.22 -26.72
C VAL A 355 -12.28 0.12 -27.35
N SER A 356 -13.18 0.63 -28.16
CA SER A 356 -13.12 1.97 -28.72
C SER A 356 -14.38 2.73 -28.38
N SER A 357 -14.23 4.01 -28.02
CA SER A 357 -15.32 4.95 -27.90
C SER A 357 -15.07 6.16 -28.79
N SER A 358 -16.12 6.68 -29.43
CA SER A 358 -16.01 7.89 -30.22
C SER A 358 -17.29 8.72 -30.25
N GLY A 359 -17.17 10.02 -30.47
CA GLY A 359 -18.31 10.91 -30.66
C GLY A 359 -17.87 12.33 -30.99
N VAL A 360 -18.75 13.10 -31.62
CA VAL A 360 -18.49 14.52 -31.97
C VAL A 360 -18.97 15.40 -30.83
N LEU A 361 -18.04 16.08 -30.17
CA LEU A 361 -18.34 16.98 -29.04
C LEU A 361 -18.29 18.45 -29.44
N ASP A 362 -17.44 18.80 -30.41
CA ASP A 362 -17.38 20.11 -31.04
C ASP A 362 -17.36 19.95 -32.56
N SER A 363 -18.33 20.57 -33.25
CA SER A 363 -18.44 20.54 -34.71
C SER A 363 -17.24 21.16 -35.44
N GLN A 364 -16.44 22.00 -34.77
CA GLN A 364 -15.23 22.61 -35.33
C GLN A 364 -14.01 21.69 -35.24
N ARG A 365 -14.13 20.58 -34.51
CA ARG A 365 -13.06 19.60 -34.29
C ARG A 365 -13.47 18.23 -34.80
N GLY A 366 -12.48 17.36 -35.00
CA GLY A 366 -12.73 15.96 -35.27
C GLY A 366 -13.40 15.27 -34.07
N PRO A 367 -13.96 14.06 -34.25
CA PRO A 367 -14.53 13.32 -33.14
C PRO A 367 -13.49 13.04 -32.06
N LEU A 368 -13.91 13.09 -30.80
CA LEU A 368 -13.17 12.45 -29.72
C LEU A 368 -13.12 10.95 -30.04
N ALA A 369 -11.94 10.35 -30.00
CA ALA A 369 -11.76 8.92 -30.17
C ALA A 369 -10.82 8.39 -29.07
N THR A 370 -11.30 7.43 -28.28
CA THR A 370 -10.51 6.74 -27.27
C THR A 370 -10.47 5.26 -27.61
N VAL A 371 -9.26 4.70 -27.76
CA VAL A 371 -9.07 3.26 -28.01
C VAL A 371 -8.28 2.68 -26.85
N PHE A 372 -8.74 1.58 -26.29
CA PHE A 372 -8.09 0.82 -25.24
C PHE A 372 -7.90 -0.62 -25.68
N GLN A 373 -6.70 -1.16 -25.51
CA GLN A 373 -6.38 -2.54 -25.80
C GLN A 373 -5.47 -3.09 -24.71
N ASP A 374 -5.78 -4.26 -24.19
CA ASP A 374 -4.91 -4.98 -23.27
C ASP A 374 -5.08 -6.51 -23.39
N HIS A 375 -4.05 -7.23 -22.95
CA HIS A 375 -3.94 -8.68 -23.02
C HIS A 375 -3.27 -9.23 -21.76
N LEU A 376 -3.75 -10.36 -21.26
CA LEU A 376 -3.12 -11.15 -20.21
C LEU A 376 -3.02 -12.60 -20.65
N SER A 377 -1.82 -13.17 -20.52
CA SER A 377 -1.61 -14.61 -20.62
C SER A 377 -0.97 -15.11 -19.33
N ASP A 378 -1.55 -16.13 -18.72
CA ASP A 378 -1.08 -16.72 -17.47
C ASP A 378 -1.17 -18.25 -17.54
N SER A 379 -0.26 -18.94 -16.84
CA SER A 379 -0.30 -20.41 -16.77
C SER A 379 0.26 -20.94 -15.45
N SER A 380 -0.38 -21.99 -14.93
CA SER A 380 0.01 -22.66 -13.70
C SER A 380 -0.15 -24.17 -13.84
N TYR A 381 0.50 -24.91 -12.96
CA TYR A 381 0.35 -26.35 -12.85
C TYR A 381 -0.57 -26.71 -11.69
N GLU A 382 -1.34 -27.78 -11.89
CA GLU A 382 -2.17 -28.42 -10.89
C GLU A 382 -1.86 -29.91 -10.83
N HIS A 383 -1.64 -30.44 -9.62
CA HIS A 383 -1.50 -31.87 -9.35
C HIS A 383 -1.82 -32.18 -7.89
N ASP A 384 -2.28 -33.40 -7.64
CA ASP A 384 -2.52 -33.97 -6.30
C ASP A 384 -1.39 -34.89 -5.83
N VAL A 385 -0.33 -35.01 -6.63
CA VAL A 385 0.80 -35.89 -6.37
C VAL A 385 1.62 -35.40 -5.16
N SER A 386 1.92 -36.31 -4.25
CA SER A 386 2.81 -36.10 -3.10
C SER A 386 3.99 -37.06 -3.18
N PHE A 387 5.20 -36.53 -3.10
CA PHE A 387 6.44 -37.32 -3.06
C PHE A 387 7.49 -36.59 -2.21
N GLY A 388 7.53 -36.96 -0.93
CA GLY A 388 8.40 -36.35 0.09
C GLY A 388 9.88 -36.30 -0.28
N PRO A 389 10.51 -37.41 -0.76
CA PRO A 389 11.93 -37.41 -1.12
C PRO A 389 12.31 -36.39 -2.20
N GLY A 390 11.40 -36.09 -3.13
CA GLY A 390 11.59 -35.07 -4.18
C GLY A 390 10.92 -33.73 -3.86
N ASN A 391 10.47 -33.52 -2.61
CA ASN A 391 9.75 -32.32 -2.16
C ASN A 391 8.55 -31.95 -3.06
N VAL A 392 7.86 -32.95 -3.61
CA VAL A 392 6.64 -32.75 -4.42
C VAL A 392 5.46 -32.78 -3.47
N HIS A 393 4.65 -31.72 -3.50
CA HIS A 393 3.43 -31.59 -2.70
C HIS A 393 2.26 -31.19 -3.60
N PRO A 394 1.02 -31.54 -3.25
CA PRO A 394 -0.16 -31.16 -4.02
C PRO A 394 -0.19 -29.65 -4.25
N ARG A 395 -0.46 -29.25 -5.49
CA ARG A 395 -0.56 -27.86 -5.90
C ARG A 395 -1.87 -27.64 -6.64
N ARG A 396 -2.58 -26.58 -6.27
CA ARG A 396 -3.71 -26.05 -7.04
C ARG A 396 -3.24 -24.91 -7.92
N ALA A 397 -3.79 -24.81 -9.12
CA ALA A 397 -3.51 -23.66 -9.97
C ALA A 397 -4.15 -22.40 -9.39
N GLN A 398 -3.42 -21.30 -9.43
CA GLN A 398 -3.93 -19.96 -9.16
C GLN A 398 -3.79 -19.21 -10.48
N LEU A 399 -4.90 -19.00 -11.17
CA LEU A 399 -4.97 -18.27 -12.43
C LEU A 399 -5.80 -17.02 -12.20
N VAL A 400 -5.50 -15.97 -12.96
CA VAL A 400 -6.26 -14.72 -12.88
C VAL A 400 -7.67 -14.92 -13.44
N ASP A 401 -8.69 -14.65 -12.62
CA ASP A 401 -10.08 -14.69 -13.06
C ASP A 401 -10.41 -13.56 -14.04
N PRO A 402 -11.26 -13.83 -15.06
CA PRO A 402 -11.58 -12.87 -16.10
C PRO A 402 -12.34 -11.65 -15.56
N GLU A 403 -13.21 -11.82 -14.56
CA GLU A 403 -14.05 -10.74 -14.02
C GLU A 403 -13.25 -9.66 -13.29
N PRO A 404 -12.41 -9.97 -12.26
CA PRO A 404 -11.56 -8.95 -11.63
C PRO A 404 -10.57 -8.30 -12.61
N TRP A 405 -10.07 -9.09 -13.57
CA TRP A 405 -9.18 -8.56 -14.61
C TRP A 405 -9.90 -7.53 -15.48
N LEU A 406 -11.08 -7.88 -16.01
CA LEU A 406 -11.91 -7.01 -16.83
C LEU A 406 -12.30 -5.75 -16.05
N GLU A 407 -12.72 -5.87 -14.79
CA GLU A 407 -13.08 -4.72 -13.97
C GLU A 407 -11.93 -3.72 -13.82
N GLN A 408 -10.71 -4.22 -13.57
CA GLN A 408 -9.52 -3.37 -13.51
C GLN A 408 -9.26 -2.66 -14.85
N ARG A 409 -9.52 -3.32 -15.99
CA ARG A 409 -9.33 -2.72 -17.32
C ARG A 409 -10.40 -1.70 -17.68
N VAL A 410 -11.64 -1.92 -17.25
CA VAL A 410 -12.70 -0.94 -17.37
C VAL A 410 -12.34 0.34 -16.60
N GLU A 411 -11.78 0.23 -15.40
CA GLU A 411 -11.30 1.42 -14.66
C GLU A 411 -10.20 2.18 -15.41
N GLN A 412 -9.25 1.47 -16.05
CA GLN A 412 -8.23 2.12 -16.87
C GLN A 412 -8.81 2.80 -18.12
N LEU A 413 -9.77 2.16 -18.80
CA LEU A 413 -10.50 2.74 -19.92
C LEU A 413 -11.24 4.01 -19.50
N VAL A 414 -11.92 3.99 -18.35
CA VAL A 414 -12.64 5.12 -17.75
C VAL A 414 -11.69 6.30 -17.49
N GLN A 415 -10.50 6.04 -16.93
CA GLN A 415 -9.47 7.07 -16.73
C GLN A 415 -8.97 7.65 -18.05
N ARG A 416 -8.71 6.79 -19.06
CA ARG A 416 -8.26 7.23 -20.39
C ARG A 416 -9.32 8.06 -21.11
N PHE A 417 -10.59 7.69 -20.99
CA PHE A 417 -11.71 8.45 -21.54
C PHE A 417 -11.85 9.81 -20.86
N ALA A 418 -11.73 9.87 -19.52
CA ALA A 418 -11.72 11.13 -18.77
C ALA A 418 -10.58 12.07 -19.19
N GLN A 419 -9.39 11.50 -19.43
CA GLN A 419 -8.25 12.25 -19.97
C GLN A 419 -8.55 12.77 -21.38
N GLY A 420 -9.04 11.92 -22.28
CA GLY A 420 -9.40 12.31 -23.65
C GLY A 420 -10.43 13.43 -23.70
N LEU A 421 -11.46 13.40 -22.85
CA LEU A 421 -12.45 14.47 -22.74
C LEU A 421 -11.82 15.83 -22.37
N ARG A 422 -10.91 15.84 -21.39
CA ARG A 422 -10.21 17.06 -20.96
C ARG A 422 -9.25 17.58 -22.02
N GLU A 423 -8.48 16.70 -22.65
CA GLU A 423 -7.57 17.06 -23.73
C GLU A 423 -8.33 17.64 -24.91
N HIS A 424 -9.42 17.00 -25.32
CA HIS A 424 -10.26 17.48 -26.41
C HIS A 424 -10.87 18.85 -26.11
N TRP A 425 -11.28 19.13 -24.86
CA TRP A 425 -11.74 20.47 -24.45
C TRP A 425 -10.62 21.51 -24.58
N ARG A 426 -9.41 21.19 -24.10
CA ARG A 426 -8.26 22.10 -24.17
C ARG A 426 -7.86 22.40 -25.60
N GLU A 427 -7.83 21.39 -26.46
CA GLU A 427 -7.54 21.58 -27.87
C GLU A 427 -8.57 22.50 -28.53
N SER A 428 -9.85 22.31 -28.20
CA SER A 428 -10.95 23.11 -28.73
C SER A 428 -10.87 24.57 -28.27
N TYR A 429 -10.60 24.82 -26.98
CA TYR A 429 -10.87 26.13 -26.37
C TYR A 429 -9.71 26.80 -25.63
N CYS A 430 -8.57 26.14 -25.47
CA CYS A 430 -7.39 26.69 -24.77
C CYS A 430 -6.18 26.95 -25.69
N THR A 431 -6.26 26.61 -26.99
CA THR A 431 -5.13 26.73 -27.93
C THR A 431 -4.94 28.16 -28.44
N THR A 432 -6.02 28.92 -28.56
CA THR A 432 -5.96 30.36 -28.88
C THR A 432 -5.67 31.15 -27.61
N PRO A 433 -4.75 32.13 -27.62
CA PRO A 433 -4.52 32.98 -26.46
C PRO A 433 -5.81 33.67 -26.02
N ALA A 434 -6.25 33.39 -24.80
CA ALA A 434 -7.41 34.06 -24.20
C ALA A 434 -7.15 35.56 -24.08
N ARG A 435 -8.15 36.36 -24.44
CA ARG A 435 -8.13 37.83 -24.41
C ARG A 435 -9.23 38.39 -23.50
N THR A 436 -10.20 37.57 -23.11
CA THR A 436 -11.32 37.97 -22.27
C THR A 436 -11.44 37.06 -21.05
N LEU A 437 -12.08 37.56 -19.99
CA LEU A 437 -12.39 36.75 -18.79
C LEU A 437 -13.22 35.52 -19.14
N ASP A 438 -14.12 35.63 -20.12
CA ASP A 438 -14.96 34.52 -20.56
C ASP A 438 -14.14 33.42 -21.24
N GLU A 439 -13.25 33.78 -22.16
CA GLU A 439 -12.35 32.82 -22.83
C GLU A 439 -11.40 32.15 -21.82
N ALA A 440 -10.88 32.92 -20.86
CA ALA A 440 -10.01 32.38 -19.83
C ALA A 440 -10.77 31.45 -18.87
N ALA A 441 -12.01 31.79 -18.48
CA ALA A 441 -12.89 30.96 -17.67
C ALA A 441 -13.31 29.68 -18.41
N ARG A 442 -13.61 29.78 -19.71
CA ARG A 442 -13.89 28.64 -20.60
C ARG A 442 -12.71 27.69 -20.62
N CYS A 443 -11.48 28.20 -20.70
CA CYS A 443 -10.30 27.36 -20.61
C CYS A 443 -10.13 26.74 -19.21
N ALA A 444 -10.41 27.49 -18.14
CA ALA A 444 -10.35 26.99 -16.76
C ALA A 444 -11.28 25.79 -16.50
N ARG A 445 -12.40 25.71 -17.23
CA ARG A 445 -13.34 24.58 -17.20
C ARG A 445 -12.67 23.23 -17.46
N ALA A 446 -11.53 23.20 -18.16
CA ALA A 446 -10.75 21.99 -18.39
C ALA A 446 -10.34 21.25 -17.10
N GLY A 447 -10.35 21.93 -15.95
CA GLY A 447 -9.97 21.34 -14.67
C GLY A 447 -8.47 21.04 -14.56
N THR A 448 -7.64 21.66 -15.40
CA THR A 448 -6.19 21.48 -15.45
C THR A 448 -5.48 22.83 -15.42
N ALA A 449 -4.15 22.82 -15.24
CA ALA A 449 -3.35 24.03 -15.19
C ALA A 449 -3.60 24.94 -16.40
N LEU A 450 -3.84 26.22 -16.13
CA LEU A 450 -4.14 27.21 -17.16
C LEU A 450 -2.91 27.46 -18.05
N PRO A 451 -3.10 27.61 -19.38
CA PRO A 451 -2.10 28.23 -20.24
C PRO A 451 -1.79 29.65 -19.76
N THR A 452 -0.55 30.11 -19.97
CA THR A 452 -0.08 31.43 -19.52
C THR A 452 -1.02 32.59 -19.90
N PRO A 453 -1.57 32.68 -21.13
CA PRO A 453 -2.49 33.77 -21.49
C PRO A 453 -3.78 33.77 -20.65
N ALA A 454 -4.38 32.59 -20.43
CA ALA A 454 -5.60 32.47 -19.63
C ALA A 454 -5.32 32.76 -18.13
N TYR A 455 -4.17 32.33 -17.62
CA TYR A 455 -3.73 32.68 -16.27
C TYR A 455 -3.54 34.19 -16.11
N GLN A 456 -2.92 34.87 -17.07
CA GLN A 456 -2.72 36.32 -17.02
C GLN A 456 -4.05 37.07 -16.95
N VAL A 457 -5.00 36.74 -17.84
CA VAL A 457 -6.32 37.39 -17.88
C VAL A 457 -7.09 37.17 -16.58
N LEU A 458 -7.12 35.94 -16.04
CA LEU A 458 -7.77 35.69 -14.75
C LEU A 458 -7.01 36.34 -13.58
N GLY A 459 -5.68 36.41 -13.67
CA GLY A 459 -4.81 37.00 -12.67
C GLY A 459 -5.02 38.50 -12.49
N GLU A 460 -5.52 39.22 -13.50
CA GLU A 460 -5.90 40.64 -13.36
C GLU A 460 -7.01 40.86 -12.33
N VAL A 461 -7.89 39.87 -12.14
CA VAL A 461 -9.04 39.95 -11.21
C VAL A 461 -8.79 39.15 -9.93
N LEU A 462 -8.18 37.98 -10.06
CA LEU A 462 -8.00 37.01 -8.96
C LEU A 462 -6.59 37.02 -8.37
N GLY A 463 -5.62 37.69 -9.00
CA GLY A 463 -4.21 37.55 -8.62
C GLY A 463 -3.74 36.09 -8.76
N ASP A 464 -2.93 35.63 -7.81
CA ASP A 464 -2.37 34.27 -7.83
C ASP A 464 -3.42 33.16 -7.66
N ASP A 465 -4.62 33.48 -7.14
CA ASP A 465 -5.74 32.54 -7.03
C ASP A 465 -6.18 32.01 -8.40
N ALA A 466 -5.85 32.71 -9.49
CA ALA A 466 -6.08 32.26 -10.87
C ALA A 466 -5.50 30.85 -11.11
N ALA A 467 -4.38 30.49 -10.49
CA ALA A 467 -3.77 29.16 -10.63
C ALA A 467 -4.64 28.04 -10.03
N HIS A 468 -5.52 28.36 -9.08
CA HIS A 468 -6.37 27.40 -8.38
C HIS A 468 -7.79 27.33 -8.95
N VAL A 469 -8.20 28.26 -9.81
CA VAL A 469 -9.52 28.27 -10.45
C VAL A 469 -9.90 26.94 -11.10
N PRO A 470 -9.01 26.21 -11.83
CA PRO A 470 -9.39 24.94 -12.44
C PRO A 470 -9.91 23.90 -11.44
N SER A 471 -9.48 23.95 -10.18
CA SER A 471 -9.97 23.02 -9.14
C SER A 471 -11.47 23.17 -8.84
N LEU A 472 -12.05 24.34 -9.13
CA LEU A 472 -13.49 24.60 -9.01
C LEU A 472 -14.33 23.82 -10.03
N PHE A 473 -13.69 23.31 -11.09
CA PHE A 473 -14.30 22.48 -12.12
C PHE A 473 -13.92 21.00 -12.01
N ALA A 474 -12.84 20.67 -11.30
CA ALA A 474 -12.39 19.30 -11.11
C ALA A 474 -13.20 18.51 -10.07
N THR A 475 -14.09 19.18 -9.31
CA THR A 475 -14.92 18.57 -8.27
C THR A 475 -16.38 18.59 -8.73
N PRO A 476 -17.07 17.43 -8.82
CA PRO A 476 -18.51 17.40 -9.09
C PRO A 476 -19.34 18.04 -7.96
#